data_AF-A0A250JFM0-F1
#
_entry.id   AF-A0A250JFM0-F1
#
_cell.length_a   1.000
_cell.length_b   1.000
_cell.length_c   1.000
_cell.angle_alpha   90.00
_cell.angle_beta   90.00
_cell.angle_gamma   90.00
#
_symmetry.space_group_name_H-M   'P 1'
#
loop_
_entity.id
_entity.type
_entity.pdbx_description
1 polymer ?
#
loop_
_entity_poly.entity_id
_entity_poly.type
_entity_poly.pdbx_seq_one_letter_code
_entity_poly.pdbx_strand_id
1 'polypeptide(L)'
;MRGSKEDGKAFSCRMTQAWVTEVFEGLETQHTEYKHDDGVDGSKAGYRVVRGDELHGFFQGCAESEATVIHHLRHTGTEDHAFTIEQLPRLQGYRIYQSYGGAYSLRAWLSNTTHGLFAEDTGEIIVWKQLHAEVNDELAKLSGGRASLAHLDALPDELKILRPYCEFVRDYDKAQIMANFERSWSRYGQGRVLTQAEFFDDYLVKQARLETYFRQHDHQRTPFPRDIWDTWIELHACPTSLHFLQLPHELITDLSMPGRDYRLEILDVVLPADEEAVKAACAANARLLHDALGEP
;
A
#
# COMPACT_ATOMS: atom_id res chain seq x y z
N MET A 1 27.07 7.72 6.51
CA MET A 1 26.06 8.61 5.89
C MET A 1 25.72 8.03 4.53
N ARG A 2 24.61 7.28 4.43
CA ARG A 2 24.08 6.83 3.14
C ARG A 2 23.23 7.98 2.61
N GLY A 3 23.54 8.47 1.41
CA GLY A 3 22.84 9.58 0.79
C GLY A 3 21.34 9.32 0.76
N SER A 4 20.60 10.25 1.31
CA SER A 4 19.16 10.36 1.11
C SER A 4 18.89 10.44 -0.39
N LYS A 5 18.00 9.59 -0.92
CA LYS A 5 17.52 9.64 -2.31
C LYS A 5 16.32 10.60 -2.43
N GLU A 6 16.34 11.70 -1.68
CA GLU A 6 15.30 12.74 -1.64
C GLU A 6 15.34 13.69 -2.84
N ASP A 7 16.13 13.38 -3.89
CA ASP A 7 16.25 14.18 -5.12
C ASP A 7 15.07 13.97 -6.10
N GLY A 8 13.89 13.54 -5.62
CA GLY A 8 12.66 13.40 -6.41
C GLY A 8 12.64 12.28 -7.47
N LYS A 9 13.75 11.57 -7.71
CA LYS A 9 13.83 10.47 -8.71
C LYS A 9 13.49 9.07 -8.16
N ALA A 10 13.32 8.91 -6.84
CA ALA A 10 13.08 7.60 -6.24
C ALA A 10 12.39 7.74 -4.87
N PHE A 11 11.07 7.91 -4.84
CA PHE A 11 10.26 7.83 -3.61
C PHE A 11 10.24 6.40 -3.05
N SER A 12 11.19 6.06 -2.18
CA SER A 12 11.19 4.77 -1.48
C SER A 12 10.14 4.79 -0.37
N CYS A 13 9.14 3.93 -0.50
CA CYS A 13 8.06 3.67 0.44
C CYS A 13 8.51 2.93 1.72
N ARG A 14 9.56 3.40 2.38
CA ARG A 14 9.65 3.15 3.82
C ARG A 14 8.67 4.13 4.45
N MET A 15 7.51 3.61 4.87
CA MET A 15 6.30 4.35 5.24
C MET A 15 5.50 4.81 4.02
N THR A 16 4.62 3.93 3.54
CA THR A 16 3.61 4.17 2.48
C THR A 16 2.68 5.37 2.74
N GLN A 17 2.77 5.97 3.93
CA GLN A 17 1.85 6.93 4.52
C GLN A 17 2.24 8.40 4.29
N ALA A 18 3.47 8.71 3.87
CA ALA A 18 3.94 10.10 3.76
C ALA A 18 3.42 10.86 2.52
N TRP A 19 2.79 10.18 1.56
CA TRP A 19 2.86 10.65 0.17
C TRP A 19 1.50 10.81 -0.53
N VAL A 20 0.45 10.23 0.03
CA VAL A 20 -0.91 10.42 -0.48
C VAL A 20 -1.41 11.84 -0.17
N THR A 21 -0.97 12.41 0.94
CA THR A 21 -1.25 13.78 1.38
C THR A 21 -0.36 14.83 0.70
N GLU A 22 0.91 14.54 0.39
CA GLU A 22 1.81 15.44 -0.38
C GLU A 22 1.24 15.81 -1.75
N VAL A 23 0.46 14.91 -2.34
CA VAL A 23 -0.23 15.15 -3.60
C VAL A 23 -1.41 16.08 -3.40
N PHE A 24 -2.17 16.04 -2.30
CA PHE A 24 -3.38 16.87 -2.14
C PHE A 24 -3.18 18.19 -1.38
N GLU A 25 -2.14 18.31 -0.55
CA GLU A 25 -1.88 19.50 0.28
C GLU A 25 -0.82 20.44 -0.31
N GLY A 26 -0.18 20.05 -1.41
CA GLY A 26 1.04 20.71 -1.90
C GLY A 26 2.26 20.31 -1.04
N LEU A 27 3.44 20.37 -1.64
CA LEU A 27 4.71 19.93 -1.04
C LEU A 27 5.12 20.80 0.17
N GLU A 28 4.45 20.70 1.32
CA GLU A 28 4.99 21.17 2.59
C GLU A 28 5.19 20.02 3.58
N THR A 29 6.47 19.73 3.80
CA THR A 29 7.12 19.27 5.03
C THR A 29 6.47 18.10 5.75
N GLN A 30 7.08 16.91 5.63
CA GLN A 30 6.92 15.71 6.48
C GLN A 30 6.07 15.95 7.75
N HIS A 31 4.76 15.82 7.54
CA HIS A 31 3.68 15.48 8.46
C HIS A 31 3.95 15.61 9.97
N THR A 32 3.38 16.68 10.57
CA THR A 32 3.29 16.93 12.01
C THR A 32 2.60 15.81 12.79
N GLU A 33 1.73 15.03 12.15
CA GLU A 33 1.06 13.87 12.72
C GLU A 33 2.03 12.77 13.17
N TYR A 34 3.16 12.59 12.49
CA TYR A 34 4.21 11.64 12.91
C TYR A 34 5.08 12.17 14.04
N LYS A 35 5.05 13.48 14.36
CA LYS A 35 5.70 13.97 15.59
C LYS A 35 5.04 13.40 16.84
N HIS A 36 3.81 12.87 16.70
CA HIS A 36 2.96 12.49 17.82
C HIS A 36 2.34 11.08 17.69
N ASP A 37 2.54 10.39 16.56
CA ASP A 37 2.16 9.00 16.34
C ASP A 37 3.21 8.08 16.97
N ASP A 38 2.86 7.45 18.10
CA ASP A 38 3.70 6.43 18.76
C ASP A 38 3.41 5.02 18.22
N GLY A 39 2.44 4.89 17.30
CA GLY A 39 1.96 3.64 16.73
C GLY A 39 1.31 2.71 17.74
N VAL A 40 0.96 3.20 18.94
CA VAL A 40 0.27 2.44 19.99
C VAL A 40 -1.16 2.95 20.14
N ASP A 41 -1.34 4.27 20.14
CA ASP A 41 -2.63 4.93 20.12
C ASP A 41 -2.73 5.74 18.84
N GLY A 42 -3.59 5.29 17.92
CA GLY A 42 -3.83 5.83 16.57
C GLY A 42 -3.65 7.35 16.46
N SER A 43 -3.17 7.81 15.30
CA SER A 43 -2.54 9.13 15.20
C SER A 43 -3.40 10.23 15.81
N LYS A 44 -2.77 11.10 16.60
CA LYS A 44 -3.40 12.29 17.21
C LYS A 44 -3.84 13.33 16.17
N ALA A 45 -3.83 12.96 14.88
CA ALA A 45 -4.21 13.74 13.73
C ALA A 45 -5.72 13.70 13.42
N GLY A 46 -6.51 12.99 14.25
CA GLY A 46 -7.97 12.97 14.12
C GLY A 46 -8.52 11.86 13.22
N TYR A 47 -7.73 10.82 12.96
CA TYR A 47 -8.22 9.64 12.26
C TYR A 47 -9.29 8.93 13.09
N ARG A 48 -10.34 8.46 12.42
CA ARG A 48 -11.33 7.54 12.98
C ARG A 48 -10.92 6.10 12.67
N VAL A 49 -10.93 5.23 13.67
CA VAL A 49 -10.84 3.78 13.44
C VAL A 49 -12.19 3.30 12.91
N VAL A 50 -12.18 2.55 11.80
CA VAL A 50 -13.39 2.04 11.14
C VAL A 50 -13.25 0.54 10.92
N ARG A 51 -14.33 -0.19 11.16
CA ARG A 51 -14.39 -1.64 10.93
C ARG A 51 -14.94 -1.95 9.53
N GLY A 52 -14.63 -3.13 9.03
CA GLY A 52 -15.01 -3.58 7.70
C GLY A 52 -16.53 -3.62 7.52
N ASP A 53 -17.27 -4.04 8.54
CA ASP A 53 -18.74 -4.02 8.56
C ASP A 53 -19.34 -2.60 8.61
N GLU A 54 -18.54 -1.60 8.98
CA GLU A 54 -18.95 -0.19 9.01
C GLU A 54 -18.63 0.55 7.71
N LEU A 55 -17.72 0.04 6.87
CA LEU A 55 -17.24 0.73 5.67
C LEU A 55 -18.36 1.08 4.69
N HIS A 56 -19.28 0.15 4.44
CA HIS A 56 -20.39 0.40 3.51
C HIS A 56 -21.26 1.56 4.00
N GLY A 57 -21.66 1.53 5.29
CA GLY A 57 -22.46 2.59 5.90
C GLY A 57 -21.72 3.94 5.95
N PHE A 58 -20.41 3.90 6.18
CA PHE A 58 -19.56 5.08 6.19
C PHE A 58 -19.57 5.79 4.82
N PHE A 59 -19.22 5.09 3.74
CA PHE A 59 -19.19 5.70 2.40
C PHE A 59 -20.59 6.06 1.90
N GLN A 60 -21.62 5.30 2.26
CA GLN A 60 -22.99 5.62 1.89
C GLN A 60 -23.48 6.90 2.58
N GLY A 61 -23.07 7.16 3.82
CA GLY A 61 -23.39 8.41 4.54
C GLY A 61 -22.82 9.66 3.88
N CYS A 62 -21.73 9.51 3.11
CA CYS A 62 -21.10 10.61 2.37
C CYS A 62 -21.59 10.71 0.92
N ALA A 63 -22.17 9.66 0.34
CA ALA A 63 -22.37 9.52 -1.11
C ALA A 63 -23.17 10.66 -1.77
N GLU A 64 -24.16 11.23 -1.08
CA GLU A 64 -24.99 12.33 -1.59
C GLU A 64 -24.34 13.71 -1.45
N SER A 65 -23.10 13.80 -0.94
CA SER A 65 -22.37 15.05 -0.81
C SER A 65 -22.32 15.82 -2.13
N GLU A 66 -22.66 17.11 -2.07
CA GLU A 66 -22.47 18.02 -3.19
C GLU A 66 -21.00 18.43 -3.38
N ALA A 67 -20.16 18.15 -2.38
CA ALA A 67 -18.73 18.41 -2.38
C ALA A 67 -17.93 17.14 -2.70
N THR A 68 -16.74 17.34 -3.28
CA THR A 68 -15.73 16.28 -3.35
C THR A 68 -15.21 16.00 -1.94
N VAL A 69 -15.20 14.72 -1.56
CA VAL A 69 -14.64 14.28 -0.27
C VAL A 69 -13.42 13.42 -0.55
N ILE A 70 -12.29 13.77 0.06
CA ILE A 70 -11.07 12.98 0.02
C ILE A 70 -10.99 12.19 1.32
N HIS A 71 -11.05 10.86 1.20
CA HIS A 71 -10.89 9.95 2.32
C HIS A 71 -9.46 9.41 2.29
N HIS A 72 -8.66 9.74 3.28
CA HIS A 72 -7.34 9.14 3.49
C HIS A 72 -7.52 7.89 4.36
N LEU A 73 -7.15 6.73 3.82
CA LEU A 73 -7.26 5.45 4.51
C LEU A 73 -5.88 4.85 4.76
N ARG A 74 -5.72 4.22 5.93
CA ARG A 74 -4.50 3.50 6.27
C ARG A 74 -4.77 2.25 7.08
N HIS A 75 -4.13 1.17 6.70
CA HIS A 75 -3.88 0.00 7.52
C HIS A 75 -2.68 0.31 8.41
N THR A 76 -2.84 0.20 9.72
CA THR A 76 -1.81 0.45 10.73
C THR A 76 -1.78 -0.68 11.75
N GLY A 77 -0.75 -0.67 12.62
CA GLY A 77 -0.55 -1.70 13.64
C GLY A 77 0.35 -2.79 13.11
N THR A 78 -0.17 -4.00 12.93
CA THR A 78 0.53 -5.12 12.31
C THR A 78 0.59 -5.06 10.78
N GLU A 79 -0.08 -4.07 10.18
CA GLU A 79 -0.03 -3.74 8.76
C GLU A 79 0.53 -2.34 8.51
N ASP A 80 1.08 -2.12 7.32
CA ASP A 80 1.49 -0.79 6.84
C ASP A 80 1.12 -0.62 5.38
N HIS A 81 -0.04 -0.01 5.15
CA HIS A 81 -0.47 0.37 3.81
C HIS A 81 -1.39 1.57 3.84
N ALA A 82 -1.19 2.54 2.95
CA ALA A 82 -2.01 3.73 2.85
C ALA A 82 -2.48 4.00 1.41
N PHE A 83 -3.70 4.50 1.32
CA PHE A 83 -4.39 4.79 0.08
C PHE A 83 -5.41 5.92 0.28
N THR A 84 -5.99 6.41 -0.81
CA THR A 84 -7.02 7.44 -0.79
C THR A 84 -8.12 7.13 -1.75
N ILE A 85 -9.30 7.53 -1.32
CA ILE A 85 -10.53 7.44 -2.09
C ILE A 85 -11.03 8.87 -2.27
N GLU A 86 -11.02 9.35 -3.50
CA GLU A 86 -11.76 10.56 -3.85
C GLU A 86 -13.19 10.15 -4.18
N GLN A 87 -14.13 10.64 -3.38
CA GLN A 87 -15.54 10.59 -3.70
C GLN A 87 -15.91 11.84 -4.51
N LEU A 88 -16.39 11.63 -5.73
CA LEU A 88 -16.83 12.70 -6.62
C LEU A 88 -18.22 13.21 -6.21
N PRO A 89 -18.51 14.50 -6.43
CA PRO A 89 -19.74 15.12 -5.97
C PRO A 89 -20.96 14.54 -6.68
N ARG A 90 -22.10 14.55 -5.99
CA ARG A 90 -23.41 14.15 -6.55
C ARG A 90 -23.38 12.76 -7.18
N LEU A 91 -22.81 11.79 -6.45
CA LEU A 91 -22.82 10.38 -6.86
C LEU A 91 -22.10 10.08 -8.18
N GLN A 92 -21.19 10.96 -8.64
CA GLN A 92 -20.48 10.79 -9.91
C GLN A 92 -19.47 9.64 -9.91
N GLY A 93 -19.17 9.05 -8.75
CA GLY A 93 -18.32 7.87 -8.61
C GLY A 93 -17.13 8.11 -7.69
N TYR A 94 -16.17 7.20 -7.76
CA TYR A 94 -15.02 7.16 -6.85
C TYR A 94 -13.71 6.99 -7.63
N ARG A 95 -12.62 7.60 -7.18
CA ARG A 95 -11.27 7.32 -7.70
C ARG A 95 -10.38 6.80 -6.57
N ILE A 96 -9.56 5.80 -6.89
CA ILE A 96 -8.64 5.19 -5.94
C ILE A 96 -7.22 5.61 -6.26
N TYR A 97 -6.51 6.07 -5.23
CA TYR A 97 -5.11 6.49 -5.30
C TYR A 97 -4.33 5.69 -4.28
N GLN A 98 -3.37 4.88 -4.70
CA GLN A 98 -2.58 4.10 -3.76
C GLN A 98 -1.13 3.98 -4.20
N SER A 99 -0.28 3.71 -3.23
CA SER A 99 1.12 3.34 -3.46
C SER A 99 1.22 1.85 -3.76
N TYR A 100 2.20 1.45 -4.57
CA TYR A 100 2.57 0.04 -4.65
C TYR A 100 3.60 -0.21 -3.53
N GLY A 101 3.31 -1.15 -2.63
CA GLY A 101 4.23 -1.54 -1.56
C GLY A 101 5.58 -1.95 -2.14
N GLY A 102 6.65 -1.28 -1.73
CA GLY A 102 7.97 -1.46 -2.33
C GLY A 102 8.15 -0.82 -3.72
N ALA A 103 7.15 -0.33 -4.43
CA ALA A 103 7.36 0.29 -5.75
C ALA A 103 6.84 1.72 -5.81
N TYR A 104 7.82 2.56 -6.11
CA TYR A 104 7.77 3.93 -6.53
C TYR A 104 6.44 4.35 -7.18
N SER A 105 5.69 5.11 -6.39
CA SER A 105 4.88 6.26 -6.78
C SER A 105 3.51 6.04 -7.44
N LEU A 106 2.56 6.88 -7.06
CA LEU A 106 1.23 7.20 -7.62
C LEU A 106 1.36 7.53 -9.09
N ARG A 107 2.53 7.99 -9.55
CA ARG A 107 2.87 8.03 -10.98
C ARG A 107 2.55 6.71 -11.63
N ALA A 108 3.01 5.59 -11.08
CA ALA A 108 2.74 4.27 -11.61
C ALA A 108 1.24 3.99 -11.64
N TRP A 109 0.59 4.24 -10.50
CA TRP A 109 -0.84 3.99 -10.34
C TRP A 109 -1.72 4.84 -11.26
N LEU A 110 -1.32 6.08 -11.57
CA LEU A 110 -2.04 7.04 -12.40
C LEU A 110 -1.57 7.08 -13.85
N SER A 111 -0.41 6.51 -14.15
CA SER A 111 0.09 6.41 -15.51
C SER A 111 -0.94 5.66 -16.36
N ASN A 112 -0.96 5.94 -17.66
CA ASN A 112 -1.68 5.15 -18.66
C ASN A 112 -0.77 4.14 -19.37
N THR A 113 0.50 4.05 -18.96
CA THR A 113 1.52 3.15 -19.50
C THR A 113 2.36 2.54 -18.39
N THR A 114 2.84 1.32 -18.62
CA THR A 114 3.80 0.62 -17.74
C THR A 114 5.26 0.95 -18.07
N HIS A 115 5.50 1.79 -19.09
CA HIS A 115 6.84 2.24 -19.48
C HIS A 115 7.49 3.12 -18.39
N GLY A 116 8.75 2.85 -18.04
CA GLY A 116 9.51 3.60 -17.04
C GLY A 116 9.16 3.29 -15.58
N LEU A 117 8.28 2.31 -15.31
CA LEU A 117 7.98 1.83 -13.93
C LEU A 117 9.10 0.95 -13.35
N PHE A 118 10.06 0.56 -14.18
CA PHE A 118 11.14 -0.37 -13.86
C PHE A 118 12.48 0.30 -14.12
N ALA A 119 13.51 -0.09 -13.38
CA ALA A 119 14.86 0.34 -13.73
C ALA A 119 15.24 -0.16 -15.13
N GLU A 120 15.73 0.73 -15.99
CA GLU A 120 16.02 0.43 -17.39
C GLU A 120 17.09 -0.64 -17.60
N ASP A 121 18.00 -0.80 -16.62
CA ASP A 121 19.14 -1.71 -16.67
C ASP A 121 18.80 -3.16 -16.29
N THR A 122 17.74 -3.35 -15.50
CA THR A 122 17.40 -4.64 -14.88
C THR A 122 15.97 -5.07 -15.18
N GLY A 123 15.10 -4.11 -15.52
CA GLY A 123 13.70 -4.36 -15.81
C GLY A 123 12.88 -4.78 -14.58
N GLU A 124 13.41 -4.70 -13.36
CA GLU A 124 12.73 -5.09 -12.12
C GLU A 124 12.24 -3.86 -11.34
N ILE A 125 11.22 -4.08 -10.49
CA ILE A 125 10.87 -3.10 -9.46
C ILE A 125 12.13 -2.95 -8.60
N ILE A 126 12.66 -1.74 -8.53
CA ILE A 126 13.95 -1.41 -7.89
C ILE A 126 14.06 -1.96 -6.44
N VAL A 127 12.93 -2.18 -5.74
CA VAL A 127 12.90 -2.77 -4.39
C VAL A 127 12.87 -4.28 -4.37
N TRP A 128 12.41 -5.00 -5.40
CA TRP A 128 12.43 -6.46 -5.36
C TRP A 128 13.86 -7.01 -5.32
N LYS A 129 14.77 -6.38 -6.07
CA LYS A 129 16.22 -6.66 -5.97
C LYS A 129 16.79 -6.32 -4.59
N GLN A 130 16.30 -5.26 -3.95
CA GLN A 130 16.70 -4.91 -2.58
C GLN A 130 16.18 -5.96 -1.60
N LEU A 131 14.93 -6.41 -1.72
CA LEU A 131 14.37 -7.46 -0.90
C LEU A 131 15.11 -8.79 -1.09
N HIS A 132 15.43 -9.16 -2.34
CA HIS A 132 16.27 -10.33 -2.64
C HIS A 132 17.62 -10.25 -1.92
N ALA A 133 18.27 -9.09 -1.97
CA ALA A 133 19.54 -8.86 -1.30
C ALA A 133 19.38 -8.90 0.23
N GLU A 134 18.38 -8.21 0.79
CA GLU A 134 18.11 -8.17 2.22
C GLU A 134 17.77 -9.56 2.78
N VAL A 135 16.92 -10.33 2.09
CA VAL A 135 16.59 -11.70 2.49
C VAL A 135 17.81 -12.62 2.36
N ASN A 136 18.62 -12.50 1.31
CA ASN A 136 19.87 -13.26 1.21
C ASN A 136 20.86 -12.91 2.34
N ASP A 137 21.01 -11.63 2.68
CA ASP A 137 21.86 -11.16 3.76
C ASP A 137 21.39 -11.71 5.11
N GLU A 138 20.08 -11.68 5.39
CA GLU A 138 19.51 -12.25 6.62
C GLU A 138 19.63 -13.78 6.66
N LEU A 139 19.36 -14.48 5.55
CA LEU A 139 19.57 -15.92 5.46
C LEU A 139 21.02 -16.29 5.72
N ALA A 140 21.98 -15.54 5.18
CA ALA A 140 23.40 -15.74 5.44
C ALA A 140 23.73 -15.52 6.91
N LYS A 141 23.22 -14.46 7.55
CA LYS A 141 23.44 -14.21 8.98
C LYS A 141 22.86 -15.33 9.85
N LEU A 142 21.60 -15.67 9.65
CA LEU A 142 20.86 -16.62 10.49
C LEU A 142 21.36 -18.06 10.32
N SER A 143 21.86 -18.42 9.14
CA SER A 143 22.37 -19.76 8.86
C SER A 143 23.87 -19.94 9.11
N GLY A 144 24.61 -18.85 9.41
CA GLY A 144 26.08 -18.85 9.46
C GLY A 144 26.74 -18.98 8.08
N GLY A 145 26.10 -18.41 7.05
CA GLY A 145 26.57 -18.37 5.67
C GLY A 145 26.22 -19.61 4.82
N ARG A 146 25.37 -20.51 5.33
CA ARG A 146 25.04 -21.79 4.68
C ARG A 146 23.83 -21.71 3.76
N ALA A 147 22.84 -20.89 4.10
CA ALA A 147 21.61 -20.72 3.35
C ALA A 147 21.61 -19.40 2.57
N SER A 148 20.96 -19.43 1.42
CA SER A 148 20.62 -18.28 0.59
C SER A 148 19.34 -18.60 -0.19
N LEU A 149 18.74 -17.63 -0.87
CA LEU A 149 17.59 -17.84 -1.75
C LEU A 149 17.88 -18.95 -2.80
N ALA A 150 19.12 -19.06 -3.27
CA ALA A 150 19.52 -20.13 -4.21
C ALA A 150 19.72 -21.50 -3.52
N HIS A 151 19.91 -21.55 -2.20
CA HIS A 151 20.25 -22.76 -1.45
C HIS A 151 19.37 -22.92 -0.20
N LEU A 152 18.05 -22.92 -0.38
CA LEU A 152 17.09 -23.04 0.72
C LEU A 152 17.11 -24.41 1.42
N ASP A 153 17.66 -25.44 0.79
CA ASP A 153 17.85 -26.76 1.44
C ASP A 153 18.90 -26.73 2.55
N ALA A 154 19.74 -25.70 2.60
CA ALA A 154 20.71 -25.48 3.67
C ALA A 154 20.14 -24.68 4.85
N LEU A 155 18.83 -24.37 4.85
CA LEU A 155 18.15 -23.77 5.98
C LEU A 155 18.24 -24.69 7.22
N PRO A 156 18.74 -24.18 8.36
CA PRO A 156 18.62 -24.85 9.65
C PRO A 156 17.18 -25.27 9.95
N ASP A 157 16.99 -26.36 10.71
CA ASP A 157 15.66 -26.92 11.00
C ASP A 157 14.73 -25.89 11.65
N GLU A 158 15.28 -25.07 12.54
CA GLU A 158 14.61 -23.98 13.24
C GLU A 158 14.11 -22.85 12.31
N LEU A 159 14.69 -22.71 11.12
CA LEU A 159 14.32 -21.68 10.14
C LEU A 159 13.46 -22.23 8.98
N LYS A 160 13.16 -23.53 8.96
CA LYS A 160 12.35 -24.13 7.88
C LYS A 160 10.96 -23.54 7.77
N ILE A 161 10.43 -22.96 8.85
CA ILE A 161 9.17 -22.21 8.82
C ILE A 161 9.21 -21.03 7.84
N LEU A 162 10.37 -20.42 7.58
CA LEU A 162 10.54 -19.30 6.65
C LEU A 162 10.67 -19.75 5.18
N ARG A 163 10.77 -21.06 4.92
CA ARG A 163 11.00 -21.59 3.57
C ARG A 163 9.94 -21.13 2.56
N PRO A 164 8.62 -21.15 2.85
CA PRO A 164 7.60 -20.67 1.90
C PRO A 164 7.81 -19.20 1.52
N TYR A 165 8.20 -18.35 2.47
CA TYR A 165 8.52 -16.95 2.20
C TYR A 165 9.76 -16.81 1.33
N CYS A 166 10.82 -17.57 1.64
CA CYS A 166 12.05 -17.51 0.86
C CYS A 166 11.86 -18.03 -0.57
N GLU A 167 11.08 -19.10 -0.75
CA GLU A 167 10.71 -19.61 -2.07
C GLU A 167 9.88 -18.57 -2.84
N PHE A 168 8.92 -17.92 -2.18
CA PHE A 168 8.17 -16.81 -2.76
C PHE A 168 9.10 -15.67 -3.20
N VAL A 169 9.99 -15.20 -2.33
CA VAL A 169 10.93 -14.12 -2.69
C VAL A 169 11.77 -14.53 -3.90
N ARG A 170 12.36 -15.73 -3.87
CA ARG A 170 13.17 -16.28 -4.95
C ARG A 170 12.43 -16.36 -6.30
N ASP A 171 11.19 -16.85 -6.27
CA ASP A 171 10.44 -17.23 -7.49
C ASP A 171 9.52 -16.12 -8.00
N TYR A 172 9.27 -15.06 -7.23
CA TYR A 172 8.46 -13.94 -7.67
C TYR A 172 9.24 -13.10 -8.69
N ASP A 173 8.90 -13.29 -9.96
CA ASP A 173 9.58 -12.68 -11.09
C ASP A 173 8.87 -11.42 -11.61
N LYS A 174 9.54 -10.73 -12.53
CA LYS A 174 9.01 -9.55 -13.22
C LYS A 174 7.64 -9.80 -13.88
N ALA A 175 7.43 -10.95 -14.52
CA ALA A 175 6.20 -11.21 -15.26
C ALA A 175 5.00 -11.33 -14.32
N GLN A 176 5.19 -11.97 -13.16
CA GLN A 176 4.16 -12.06 -12.11
C GLN A 176 3.88 -10.71 -11.48
N ILE A 177 4.92 -9.93 -11.18
CA ILE A 177 4.81 -8.54 -10.72
C ILE A 177 3.97 -7.71 -11.71
N MET A 178 4.29 -7.77 -12.99
CA MET A 178 3.57 -7.06 -14.05
C MET A 178 2.12 -7.50 -14.14
N ALA A 179 1.86 -8.80 -14.14
CA ALA A 179 0.52 -9.33 -14.26
C ALA A 179 -0.37 -8.95 -13.06
N ASN A 180 0.20 -8.90 -11.85
CA ASN A 180 -0.50 -8.44 -10.66
C ASN A 180 -0.74 -6.93 -10.72
N PHE A 181 0.29 -6.15 -11.07
CA PHE A 181 0.17 -4.71 -11.24
C PHE A 181 -0.88 -4.34 -12.28
N GLU A 182 -0.78 -4.84 -13.51
CA GLU A 182 -1.69 -4.53 -14.60
C GLU A 182 -3.14 -4.91 -14.28
N ARG A 183 -3.35 -6.01 -13.55
CA ARG A 183 -4.69 -6.45 -13.13
C ARG A 183 -5.34 -5.47 -12.17
N SER A 184 -4.66 -5.05 -11.11
CA SER A 184 -5.21 -4.07 -10.16
C SER A 184 -5.26 -2.68 -10.76
N TRP A 185 -4.22 -2.30 -11.50
CA TRP A 185 -4.10 -0.99 -12.14
C TRP A 185 -5.19 -0.75 -13.19
N SER A 186 -5.53 -1.74 -14.02
CA SER A 186 -6.64 -1.63 -14.97
C SER A 186 -8.03 -1.60 -14.28
N ARG A 187 -8.14 -2.20 -13.09
CA ARG A 187 -9.38 -2.23 -12.31
C ARG A 187 -9.62 -0.99 -11.48
N TYR A 188 -8.59 -0.41 -10.87
CA TYR A 188 -8.74 0.63 -9.85
C TYR A 188 -7.79 1.82 -10.06
N GLY A 189 -6.81 1.72 -10.95
CA GLY A 189 -5.81 2.75 -11.24
C GLY A 189 -6.17 3.66 -12.41
N GLN A 190 -5.15 4.24 -13.04
CA GLN A 190 -5.25 5.13 -14.21
C GLN A 190 -6.11 6.38 -13.99
N GLY A 191 -6.39 6.75 -12.73
CA GLY A 191 -7.31 7.83 -12.39
C GLY A 191 -8.74 7.58 -12.87
N ARG A 192 -9.09 6.32 -13.16
CA ARG A 192 -10.43 5.96 -13.63
C ARG A 192 -11.47 6.26 -12.56
N VAL A 193 -12.68 6.60 -13.01
CA VAL A 193 -13.83 6.75 -12.12
C VAL A 193 -14.53 5.40 -12.02
N LEU A 194 -14.58 4.86 -10.80
CA LEU A 194 -15.39 3.69 -10.44
C LEU A 194 -16.85 4.11 -10.32
N THR A 195 -17.72 3.33 -10.96
CA THR A 195 -19.17 3.43 -10.73
C THR A 195 -19.51 3.03 -9.30
N GLN A 196 -20.72 3.34 -8.84
CA GLN A 196 -21.18 2.90 -7.52
C GLN A 196 -21.10 1.38 -7.35
N ALA A 197 -21.51 0.60 -8.36
CA ALA A 197 -21.44 -0.86 -8.27
C ALA A 197 -19.99 -1.35 -8.16
N GLU A 198 -19.08 -0.83 -8.99
CA GLU A 198 -17.66 -1.19 -8.91
C GLU A 198 -17.02 -0.79 -7.57
N PHE A 199 -17.49 0.29 -6.96
CA PHE A 199 -16.99 0.73 -5.67
C PHE A 199 -17.61 -0.03 -4.50
N PHE A 200 -18.94 -0.01 -4.36
CA PHE A 200 -19.66 -0.60 -3.23
C PHE A 200 -19.73 -2.12 -3.28
N ASP A 201 -19.99 -2.71 -4.45
CA ASP A 201 -20.23 -4.15 -4.57
C ASP A 201 -18.94 -4.96 -4.77
N ASP A 202 -17.84 -4.29 -5.10
CA ASP A 202 -16.56 -4.93 -5.42
C ASP A 202 -15.38 -4.39 -4.60
N TYR A 203 -14.98 -3.13 -4.78
CA TYR A 203 -13.81 -2.58 -4.08
C TYR A 203 -13.98 -2.56 -2.55
N LEU A 204 -15.10 -2.03 -2.05
CA LEU A 204 -15.37 -1.93 -0.62
C LEU A 204 -15.60 -3.29 0.04
N VAL A 205 -16.24 -4.23 -0.67
CA VAL A 205 -16.42 -5.61 -0.15
C VAL A 205 -15.06 -6.26 0.09
N LYS A 206 -14.11 -6.08 -0.84
CA LYS A 206 -12.75 -6.60 -0.68
C LYS A 206 -12.01 -5.91 0.45
N GLN A 207 -12.14 -4.59 0.57
CA GLN A 207 -11.49 -3.88 1.68
C GLN A 207 -12.06 -4.26 3.05
N ALA A 208 -13.39 -4.38 3.15
CA ALA A 208 -14.06 -4.84 4.37
C ALA A 208 -13.60 -6.25 4.76
N ARG A 209 -13.44 -7.14 3.78
CA ARG A 209 -12.92 -8.48 4.00
C ARG A 209 -11.49 -8.47 4.53
N LEU A 210 -10.60 -7.68 3.93
CA LEU A 210 -9.22 -7.54 4.42
C LEU A 210 -9.21 -7.03 5.86
N GLU A 211 -9.89 -5.92 6.14
CA GLU A 211 -9.96 -5.36 7.50
C GLU A 211 -10.46 -6.39 8.51
N THR A 212 -11.56 -7.07 8.20
CA THR A 212 -12.17 -7.99 9.14
C THR A 212 -11.25 -9.16 9.41
N TYR A 213 -10.57 -9.66 8.38
CA TYR A 213 -9.63 -10.74 8.52
C TYR A 213 -8.44 -10.34 9.39
N PHE A 214 -7.75 -9.24 9.07
CA PHE A 214 -6.60 -8.77 9.83
C PHE A 214 -6.95 -8.50 11.29
N ARG A 215 -8.01 -7.76 11.56
CA ARG A 215 -8.44 -7.47 12.93
C ARG A 215 -8.78 -8.73 13.74
N GLN A 216 -9.34 -9.75 13.12
CA GLN A 216 -9.73 -10.99 13.82
C GLN A 216 -8.56 -11.96 14.01
N HIS A 217 -7.56 -11.92 13.15
CA HIS A 217 -6.43 -12.86 13.12
C HIS A 217 -5.11 -12.23 13.55
N ASP A 218 -5.19 -10.98 14.01
CA ASP A 218 -4.05 -10.24 14.50
C ASP A 218 -3.36 -10.96 15.66
N HIS A 219 -2.04 -10.98 15.64
CA HIS A 219 -1.20 -11.71 16.61
C HIS A 219 -1.55 -13.21 16.77
N GLN A 220 -2.26 -13.83 15.80
CA GLN A 220 -2.58 -15.25 15.86
C GLN A 220 -1.57 -16.09 15.09
N ARG A 221 -1.48 -17.35 15.51
CA ARG A 221 -0.70 -18.39 14.83
C ARG A 221 -1.33 -18.93 13.56
N THR A 222 -2.51 -18.41 13.20
CA THR A 222 -3.26 -18.85 12.05
C THR A 222 -2.46 -18.54 10.77
N PRO A 223 -2.18 -19.54 9.91
CA PRO A 223 -1.49 -19.29 8.65
C PRO A 223 -2.28 -18.34 7.75
N PHE A 224 -1.60 -17.41 7.09
CA PHE A 224 -2.22 -16.50 6.14
C PHE A 224 -2.82 -17.27 4.95
N PRO A 225 -4.12 -17.15 4.68
CA PRO A 225 -4.81 -17.97 3.69
C PRO A 225 -4.71 -17.34 2.29
N ARG A 226 -4.83 -18.20 1.27
CA ARG A 226 -4.63 -17.79 -0.14
C ARG A 226 -5.65 -16.79 -0.62
N ASP A 227 -6.90 -16.93 -0.23
CA ASP A 227 -7.98 -16.05 -0.66
C ASP A 227 -7.82 -14.62 -0.12
N ILE A 228 -7.28 -14.44 1.08
CA ILE A 228 -6.96 -13.11 1.62
C ILE A 228 -5.74 -12.53 0.92
N TRP A 229 -4.69 -13.34 0.71
CA TRP A 229 -3.54 -12.93 -0.09
C TRP A 229 -3.93 -12.48 -1.49
N ASP A 230 -4.76 -13.25 -2.19
CA ASP A 230 -5.22 -12.92 -3.53
C ASP A 230 -6.07 -11.63 -3.50
N THR A 231 -6.88 -11.43 -2.46
CA THR A 231 -7.65 -10.17 -2.25
C THR A 231 -6.72 -8.97 -2.05
N TRP A 232 -5.65 -9.13 -1.26
CA TRP A 232 -4.63 -8.10 -1.04
C TRP A 232 -3.93 -7.73 -2.34
N ILE A 233 -3.44 -8.74 -3.08
CA ILE A 233 -2.79 -8.54 -4.38
C ILE A 233 -3.75 -7.87 -5.36
N GLU A 234 -5.01 -8.29 -5.38
CA GLU A 234 -5.99 -7.71 -6.28
C GLU A 234 -6.26 -6.23 -5.98
N LEU A 235 -6.35 -5.84 -4.72
CA LEU A 235 -6.53 -4.45 -4.35
C LEU A 235 -5.26 -3.63 -4.57
N HIS A 236 -4.11 -4.11 -4.08
CA HIS A 236 -2.90 -3.30 -3.90
C HIS A 236 -1.79 -3.58 -4.92
N ALA A 237 -1.99 -4.54 -5.83
CA ALA A 237 -1.03 -5.00 -6.85
C ALA A 237 0.28 -5.61 -6.32
N CYS A 238 0.63 -5.36 -5.06
CA CYS A 238 1.91 -5.71 -4.47
C CYS A 238 1.75 -6.74 -3.33
N PRO A 239 2.69 -7.68 -3.21
CA PRO A 239 2.87 -8.46 -1.98
C PRO A 239 3.09 -7.55 -0.78
N THR A 240 2.47 -7.86 0.37
CA THR A 240 2.86 -7.25 1.65
C THR A 240 4.15 -7.90 2.15
N SER A 241 5.03 -7.12 2.77
CA SER A 241 6.25 -7.64 3.40
C SER A 241 6.02 -8.21 4.80
N LEU A 242 4.80 -8.07 5.33
CA LEU A 242 4.46 -8.39 6.72
C LEU A 242 3.64 -9.67 6.85
N HIS A 243 2.87 -10.02 5.83
CA HIS A 243 2.06 -11.24 5.81
C HIS A 243 2.42 -12.06 4.59
N PHE A 244 2.48 -13.38 4.73
CA PHE A 244 2.79 -14.26 3.60
C PHE A 244 1.97 -15.51 3.68
N LEU A 245 1.55 -15.98 2.52
CA LEU A 245 0.83 -17.22 2.38
C LEU A 245 1.49 -18.35 3.18
N GLN A 246 0.70 -19.04 4.01
CA GLN A 246 1.12 -20.15 4.88
C GLN A 246 2.04 -19.79 6.06
N LEU A 247 2.47 -18.54 6.21
CA LEU A 247 3.13 -18.10 7.44
C LEU A 247 2.09 -17.66 8.48
N PRO A 248 2.31 -17.97 9.77
CA PRO A 248 1.52 -17.38 10.85
C PRO A 248 1.59 -15.86 10.83
N HIS A 249 0.47 -15.18 11.13
CA HIS A 249 0.43 -13.70 11.21
C HIS A 249 1.49 -13.16 12.17
N GLU A 250 1.54 -13.71 13.39
CA GLU A 250 2.47 -13.26 14.43
C GLU A 250 3.95 -13.35 14.02
N LEU A 251 4.29 -14.17 13.02
CA LEU A 251 5.68 -14.53 12.74
C LEU A 251 6.54 -13.33 12.36
N ILE A 252 6.02 -12.40 11.55
CA ILE A 252 6.77 -11.21 11.11
C ILE A 252 6.29 -9.97 11.84
N THR A 253 4.99 -9.88 12.10
CA THR A 253 4.36 -8.72 12.75
C THR A 253 4.85 -8.55 14.18
N ASP A 254 4.97 -9.61 14.96
CA ASP A 254 5.38 -9.50 16.37
C ASP A 254 6.89 -9.30 16.51
N LEU A 255 7.65 -9.70 15.49
CA LEU A 255 9.09 -9.42 15.41
C LEU A 255 9.36 -7.96 15.06
N SER A 256 8.56 -7.39 14.16
CA SER A 256 8.81 -6.07 13.58
C SER A 256 8.04 -4.95 14.29
N MET A 257 6.89 -5.28 14.88
CA MET A 257 5.92 -4.34 15.46
C MET A 257 5.29 -4.93 16.74
N PRO A 258 6.10 -5.28 17.76
CA PRO A 258 5.60 -5.91 18.98
C PRO A 258 4.61 -5.02 19.72
N GLY A 259 3.46 -5.59 20.09
CA GLY A 259 2.45 -4.93 20.94
C GLY A 259 1.60 -3.87 20.21
N ARG A 260 1.49 -3.95 18.89
CA ARG A 260 0.67 -3.05 18.08
C ARG A 260 -0.49 -3.80 17.43
N ASP A 261 -1.72 -3.48 17.83
CA ASP A 261 -2.91 -4.07 17.22
C ASP A 261 -3.22 -3.45 15.85
N TYR A 262 -3.65 -4.27 14.90
CA TYR A 262 -4.17 -3.89 13.60
C TYR A 262 -5.34 -2.91 13.69
N ARG A 263 -5.32 -1.87 12.85
CA ARG A 263 -6.42 -0.91 12.67
C ARG A 263 -6.57 -0.51 11.21
N LEU A 264 -7.81 -0.28 10.79
CA LEU A 264 -8.11 0.53 9.61
C LEU A 264 -8.55 1.91 10.08
N GLU A 265 -7.85 2.93 9.64
CA GLU A 265 -8.06 4.31 10.04
C GLU A 265 -8.43 5.16 8.82
N ILE A 266 -9.39 6.07 8.99
CA ILE A 266 -9.85 6.99 7.96
C ILE A 266 -9.76 8.44 8.47
N LEU A 267 -9.29 9.35 7.62
CA LEU A 267 -9.35 10.79 7.83
C LEU A 267 -10.05 11.45 6.63
N ASP A 268 -11.09 12.23 6.91
CA ASP A 268 -11.86 12.92 5.87
C ASP A 268 -11.34 14.35 5.68
N VAL A 269 -11.03 14.70 4.44
CA VAL A 269 -10.72 16.06 3.99
C VAL A 269 -11.82 16.49 3.03
N VAL A 270 -12.67 17.41 3.47
CA VAL A 270 -13.75 17.95 2.65
C VAL A 270 -13.21 19.13 1.86
N LEU A 271 -13.06 18.95 0.55
CA LEU A 271 -12.74 20.06 -0.35
C LEU A 271 -14.04 20.82 -0.66
N PRO A 272 -14.02 22.16 -0.78
CA PRO A 272 -15.21 22.92 -1.14
C PRO A 272 -15.76 22.45 -2.51
N ALA A 273 -17.09 22.46 -2.67
CA ALA A 273 -17.81 21.99 -3.87
C ALA A 273 -17.52 22.74 -5.17
N ASP A 274 -16.57 23.68 -5.15
CA ASP A 274 -16.10 24.36 -6.33
C ASP A 274 -15.31 23.35 -7.19
N GLU A 275 -16.00 22.81 -8.19
CA GLU A 275 -15.47 21.87 -9.17
C GLU A 275 -14.21 22.42 -9.85
N GLU A 276 -14.10 23.75 -10.02
CA GLU A 276 -12.91 24.38 -10.59
C GLU A 276 -11.77 24.49 -9.58
N ALA A 277 -12.05 24.65 -8.28
CA ALA A 277 -11.03 24.61 -7.22
C ALA A 277 -10.50 23.18 -7.01
N VAL A 278 -11.37 22.16 -7.03
CA VAL A 278 -10.97 20.75 -6.95
C VAL A 278 -10.23 20.35 -8.22
N LYS A 279 -10.73 20.71 -9.42
CA LYS A 279 -9.98 20.52 -10.66
C LYS A 279 -8.67 21.29 -10.64
N ALA A 280 -8.60 22.49 -10.07
CA ALA A 280 -7.36 23.24 -9.98
C ALA A 280 -6.37 22.60 -9.01
N ALA A 281 -6.83 22.06 -7.87
CA ALA A 281 -6.02 21.28 -6.95
C ALA A 281 -5.56 19.98 -7.62
N CYS A 282 -6.47 19.13 -8.09
CA CYS A 282 -6.15 17.91 -8.85
C CYS A 282 -5.30 18.18 -10.09
N ALA A 283 -5.47 19.30 -10.80
CA ALA A 283 -4.64 19.68 -11.94
C ALA A 283 -3.32 20.31 -11.52
N ALA A 284 -3.23 20.97 -10.37
CA ALA A 284 -1.96 21.37 -9.77
C ALA A 284 -1.19 20.13 -9.33
N ASN A 285 -1.87 19.12 -8.80
CA ASN A 285 -1.31 17.85 -8.36
C ASN A 285 -0.90 17.00 -9.56
N ALA A 286 -1.73 16.97 -10.60
CA ALA A 286 -1.41 16.35 -11.88
C ALA A 286 -0.31 17.11 -12.63
N ARG A 287 -0.19 18.44 -12.46
CA ARG A 287 0.92 19.25 -12.98
C ARG A 287 2.20 19.04 -12.19
N LEU A 288 2.17 19.06 -10.86
CA LEU A 288 3.30 18.72 -9.99
C LEU A 288 3.78 17.30 -10.27
N LEU A 289 2.84 16.37 -10.46
CA LEU A 289 3.14 15.04 -10.95
C LEU A 289 3.78 15.14 -12.34
N HIS A 290 3.13 15.74 -13.34
CA HIS A 290 3.64 15.88 -14.71
C HIS A 290 5.03 16.53 -14.80
N ASP A 291 5.29 17.57 -14.02
CA ASP A 291 6.55 18.30 -13.94
C ASP A 291 7.63 17.46 -13.23
N ALA A 292 7.25 16.66 -12.22
CA ALA A 292 8.12 15.62 -11.65
C ALA A 292 8.29 14.40 -12.59
N LEU A 293 7.39 14.22 -13.55
CA LEU A 293 7.43 13.13 -14.54
C LEU A 293 8.23 13.49 -15.79
N GLY A 294 8.34 14.78 -16.12
CA GLY A 294 9.17 15.30 -17.18
C GLY A 294 10.64 15.06 -16.83
N GLU A 295 11.37 14.40 -17.74
CA GLU A 295 12.82 14.29 -17.63
C GLU A 295 13.46 15.70 -17.59
N PRO A 296 14.65 15.87 -16.96
CA PRO A 296 15.48 17.03 -17.23
C PRO A 296 15.85 17.13 -18.71
#